data_AF-A0A0S8H796-F1
#
_entry.id   AF-A0A0S8H796-F1
#
_cell.length_a   1.000
_cell.length_b   1.000
_cell.length_c   1.000
_cell.angle_alpha   90.00
_cell.angle_beta   90.00
_cell.angle_gamma   90.00
#
_symmetry.space_group_name_H-M   'P 1'
#
loop_
_entity.id
_entity.type
_entity.pdbx_description
1 polymer ?
#
loop_
_entity_poly.entity_id
_entity_poly.type
_entity_poly.pdbx_seq_one_letter_code
_entity_poly.pdbx_strand_id
1 'polypeptide(L)'
;MTAMQARRSYEKADEVNVFATLANYETSQVDCEVQLSVDGNVRSVRPLRIPGCQLGPAGEVTKPGRTSVSFQLSHGGSGVVEVRHLRPDALAADDAAWAVLEPPRKLSVLLVTRNNPVMIAALKACPLARLDVKTPAEFDAMDHSAMSIQQPYDVIVLDDHAPAKLPRGSFVVFGRPPEGIGVSVAGLVKNQGIVDWRARHPVLQYLNLTNLFAAQCHKLVLPRDALVLGEFNESPAMALLSRQGGVFLLVGFDVLESNWPFEPSFAMFCYNATKYLGMEMGQGRQTCLKVGQAIEVAGEPSAPPAEVKDPDGKVTQVRWDSSGTLRYPGTYRVGTYTVSARNRPAEKFAVSLLDEDESNIEPRGELVLSGVKLKAQAGPVRRTNQELWPLLAAVALALVCLEWFVYNSKVRL
;
A
#
# COMPACT_ATOMS: atom_id res chain seq x y z
N MET A 1 6.32 -12.32 -15.24
CA MET A 1 5.21 -12.46 -14.24
C MET A 1 4.23 -11.29 -14.34
N THR A 2 2.92 -11.53 -14.29
CA THR A 2 1.91 -10.50 -14.65
C THR A 2 1.00 -10.01 -13.52
N ALA A 3 0.85 -10.77 -12.44
CA ALA A 3 0.17 -10.29 -11.23
C ALA A 3 0.78 -10.92 -9.97
N MET A 4 0.80 -10.17 -8.86
CA MET A 4 1.21 -10.68 -7.55
C MET A 4 0.50 -9.91 -6.44
N GLN A 5 0.06 -10.64 -5.41
CA GLN A 5 -0.52 -10.06 -4.20
C GLN A 5 -0.14 -10.91 -2.99
N ALA A 6 0.33 -10.26 -1.92
CA ALA A 6 0.53 -10.88 -0.63
C ALA A 6 -0.41 -10.24 0.40
N ARG A 7 -1.11 -11.06 1.19
CA ARG A 7 -2.04 -10.58 2.22
C ARG A 7 -1.96 -11.45 3.46
N ARG A 8 -2.06 -10.82 4.63
CA ARG A 8 -2.23 -11.55 5.90
C ARG A 8 -3.63 -12.16 5.96
N SER A 9 -3.74 -13.33 6.57
CA SER A 9 -5.02 -13.95 6.88
C SER A 9 -5.77 -13.08 7.89
N TYR A 10 -7.08 -12.96 7.69
CA TYR A 10 -7.94 -12.19 8.59
C TYR A 10 -8.10 -12.85 9.96
N GLU A 11 -8.07 -14.19 9.99
CA GLU A 11 -8.23 -15.01 11.19
C GLU A 11 -6.92 -15.16 11.97
N LYS A 12 -5.80 -15.28 11.26
CA LYS A 12 -4.46 -15.49 11.83
C LYS A 12 -3.49 -14.46 11.29
N ALA A 13 -3.22 -13.42 12.06
CA ALA A 13 -2.40 -12.29 11.63
C ALA A 13 -0.97 -12.68 11.22
N ASP A 14 -0.43 -13.77 11.76
CA ASP A 14 0.89 -14.30 11.41
C ASP A 14 0.90 -15.12 10.12
N GLU A 15 -0.26 -15.50 9.59
CA GLU A 15 -0.35 -16.28 8.37
C GLU A 15 -0.44 -15.35 7.15
N VAL A 16 0.36 -15.60 6.14
CA VAL A 16 0.41 -14.81 4.90
C VAL A 16 0.08 -15.71 3.72
N ASN A 17 -0.89 -15.28 2.93
CA ASN A 17 -1.26 -15.89 1.66
C ASN A 17 -0.70 -15.03 0.52
N VAL A 18 0.06 -15.67 -0.36
CA VAL A 18 0.69 -15.03 -1.53
C VAL A 18 0.13 -15.67 -2.78
N PHE A 19 -0.37 -14.85 -3.69
CA PHE A 19 -0.90 -15.26 -4.99
C PHE A 19 -0.07 -14.62 -6.08
N ALA A 20 0.29 -15.40 -7.09
CA ALA A 20 0.99 -14.89 -8.27
C ALA A 20 0.42 -15.52 -9.54
N THR A 21 0.38 -14.74 -10.61
CA THR A 21 -0.04 -15.16 -11.94
C THR A 21 1.11 -15.00 -12.91
N LEU A 22 1.42 -16.08 -13.62
CA LEU A 22 2.42 -16.11 -14.67
C LEU A 22 1.72 -16.26 -16.01
N ALA A 23 2.25 -15.55 -17.00
CA ALA A 23 1.79 -15.60 -18.38
C ALA A 23 2.92 -16.15 -19.26
N ASN A 24 2.54 -16.94 -20.24
CA ASN A 24 3.40 -17.46 -21.28
C ASN A 24 2.90 -16.96 -22.64
N TYR A 25 3.77 -16.26 -23.35
CA TYR A 25 3.52 -15.70 -24.67
C TYR A 25 4.04 -16.61 -25.79
N GLU A 26 4.76 -17.69 -25.47
CA GLU A 26 5.17 -18.71 -26.44
C GLU A 26 3.99 -19.64 -26.78
N THR A 27 3.97 -20.21 -27.99
CA THR A 27 2.93 -21.17 -28.42
C THR A 27 3.07 -22.54 -27.77
N SER A 28 4.27 -22.91 -27.33
CA SER A 28 4.54 -24.13 -26.58
C SER A 28 4.26 -23.95 -25.10
N GLN A 29 3.81 -25.03 -24.45
CA GLN A 29 3.74 -25.09 -22.99
C GLN A 29 5.13 -24.93 -22.38
N VAL A 30 5.20 -24.20 -21.27
CA VAL A 30 6.42 -24.00 -20.48
C VAL A 30 6.24 -24.63 -19.10
N ASP A 31 7.21 -25.47 -18.71
CA ASP A 31 7.34 -25.96 -17.34
C ASP A 31 8.46 -25.15 -16.65
N CYS A 32 8.18 -24.60 -15.47
CA CYS A 32 9.15 -23.82 -14.69
C CYS A 32 8.96 -24.03 -13.18
N GLU A 33 9.95 -23.67 -12.39
CA GLU A 33 9.83 -23.62 -10.93
C GLU A 33 9.59 -22.18 -10.48
N VAL A 34 8.68 -22.00 -9.53
CA VAL A 34 8.39 -20.71 -8.89
C VAL A 34 8.82 -20.76 -7.44
N GLN A 35 9.70 -19.85 -7.07
CA GLN A 35 10.27 -19.68 -5.75
C GLN A 35 9.57 -18.54 -5.01
N LEU A 36 9.28 -18.77 -3.74
CA LEU A 36 8.84 -17.77 -2.77
C LEU A 36 9.97 -17.55 -1.75
N SER A 37 10.37 -16.30 -1.55
CA SER A 37 11.32 -15.92 -0.49
C SER A 37 10.79 -14.76 0.35
N VAL A 38 11.31 -14.63 1.57
CA VAL A 38 11.07 -13.50 2.47
C VAL A 38 12.40 -12.93 2.91
N ASP A 39 12.64 -11.65 2.61
CA ASP A 39 13.91 -10.95 2.84
C ASP A 39 15.12 -11.75 2.32
N GLY A 40 14.99 -12.31 1.11
CA GLY A 40 16.02 -13.12 0.45
C GLY A 40 16.09 -14.59 0.90
N ASN A 41 15.42 -14.96 2.00
CA ASN A 41 15.42 -16.35 2.47
C ASN A 41 14.33 -17.16 1.78
N VAL A 42 14.73 -18.21 1.05
CA VAL A 42 13.79 -19.09 0.34
C VAL A 42 12.90 -19.83 1.35
N ARG A 43 11.57 -19.76 1.13
CA ARG A 43 10.56 -20.40 1.98
C ARG A 43 9.86 -21.57 1.29
N SER A 44 9.66 -21.49 -0.02
CA SER A 44 8.97 -22.53 -0.79
C SER A 44 9.38 -22.48 -2.26
N VAL A 45 9.39 -23.63 -2.93
CA VAL A 45 9.56 -23.75 -4.38
C VAL A 45 8.45 -24.68 -4.88
N ARG A 46 7.77 -24.31 -5.98
CA ARG A 46 6.72 -25.12 -6.58
C ARG A 46 6.92 -25.25 -8.09
N PRO A 47 6.81 -26.46 -8.66
CA PRO A 47 6.75 -26.61 -10.11
C PRO A 47 5.43 -26.04 -10.62
N LEU A 48 5.48 -25.39 -11.78
CA LEU A 48 4.35 -24.77 -12.46
C LEU A 48 4.40 -25.11 -13.94
N ARG A 49 3.25 -25.47 -14.48
CA ARG A 49 3.04 -25.73 -15.90
C ARG A 49 2.16 -24.62 -16.47
N ILE A 50 2.67 -23.87 -17.43
CA ILE A 50 2.00 -22.74 -18.05
C ILE A 50 1.67 -23.13 -19.50
N PRO A 51 0.38 -23.13 -19.90
CA PRO A 51 0.01 -23.47 -21.27
C PRO A 51 0.62 -22.47 -22.26
N GLY A 52 0.69 -22.85 -23.54
CA GLY A 52 1.06 -21.92 -24.61
C GLY A 52 -0.02 -20.84 -24.84
N CYS A 53 0.38 -19.78 -25.52
CA CYS A 53 -0.51 -18.70 -25.94
C CYS A 53 -1.44 -19.11 -27.09
N GLN A 54 -2.49 -18.33 -27.30
CA GLN A 54 -3.39 -18.44 -28.46
C GLN A 54 -3.08 -17.31 -29.44
N LEU A 55 -2.76 -17.69 -30.68
CA LEU A 55 -2.47 -16.74 -31.75
C LEU A 55 -3.72 -16.40 -32.56
N GLY A 56 -3.78 -15.15 -33.00
CA GLY A 56 -4.76 -14.65 -33.95
C GLY A 56 -4.37 -14.97 -35.39
N PRO A 57 -5.23 -14.62 -36.37
CA PRO A 57 -5.00 -14.89 -37.78
C PRO A 57 -3.74 -14.24 -38.35
N ALA A 58 -3.29 -13.11 -37.79
CA ALA A 58 -2.08 -12.42 -38.23
C ALA A 58 -0.84 -12.73 -37.35
N GLY A 59 -0.93 -13.78 -36.53
CA GLY A 59 0.18 -14.26 -35.71
C GLY A 59 0.37 -13.52 -34.39
N GLU A 60 -0.47 -12.54 -34.08
CA GLU A 60 -0.45 -11.83 -32.79
C GLU A 60 -0.98 -12.69 -31.65
N VAL A 61 -0.40 -12.53 -30.45
CA VAL A 61 -0.96 -13.14 -29.24
C VAL A 61 -2.32 -12.50 -28.93
N THR A 62 -3.40 -13.26 -29.10
CA THR A 62 -4.76 -12.85 -28.72
C THR A 62 -5.04 -13.14 -27.25
N LYS A 63 -4.44 -14.19 -26.71
CA LYS A 63 -4.53 -14.55 -25.31
C LYS A 63 -3.27 -15.26 -24.85
N PRO A 64 -2.55 -14.76 -23.83
CA PRO A 64 -1.43 -15.49 -23.26
C PRO A 64 -1.91 -16.76 -22.55
N GLY A 65 -1.07 -17.79 -22.53
CA GLY A 65 -1.26 -18.92 -21.64
C GLY A 65 -1.05 -18.45 -20.21
N ARG A 66 -1.94 -18.80 -19.27
CA ARG A 66 -1.87 -18.32 -17.89
C ARG A 66 -2.06 -19.44 -16.90
N THR A 67 -1.26 -19.41 -15.83
CA THR A 67 -1.42 -20.25 -14.65
C THR A 67 -1.16 -19.41 -13.41
N SER A 68 -1.91 -19.69 -12.33
CA SER A 68 -1.68 -19.04 -11.04
C SER A 68 -1.12 -20.03 -10.03
N VAL A 69 -0.31 -19.52 -9.11
CA VAL A 69 0.25 -20.26 -7.97
C VAL A 69 -0.09 -19.52 -6.68
N SER A 70 -0.37 -20.28 -5.63
CA SER A 70 -0.57 -19.75 -4.29
C SER A 70 0.42 -20.35 -3.31
N PHE A 71 0.83 -19.55 -2.34
CA PHE A 71 1.67 -19.96 -1.22
C PHE A 71 1.03 -19.50 0.08
N GLN A 72 1.26 -20.28 1.12
CA GLN A 72 0.86 -19.96 2.49
C GLN A 72 2.08 -20.12 3.37
N LEU A 73 2.39 -19.11 4.17
CA LEU A 73 3.52 -19.14 5.09
C LEU A 73 3.15 -18.49 6.43
N SER A 74 3.86 -18.88 7.49
CA SER A 74 3.78 -18.22 8.80
C SER A 74 4.92 -17.21 8.93
N HIS A 75 4.59 -15.93 9.06
CA HIS A 75 5.53 -14.81 9.21
C HIS A 75 4.90 -13.68 10.03
N GLY A 76 5.20 -13.64 11.33
CA GLY A 76 4.67 -12.62 12.26
C GLY A 76 5.42 -11.28 12.27
N GLY A 77 6.38 -11.06 11.37
CA GLY A 77 7.17 -9.83 11.30
C GLY A 77 6.89 -9.00 10.05
N SER A 78 7.54 -7.85 9.93
CA SER A 78 7.67 -7.16 8.63
C SER A 78 8.57 -7.98 7.69
N GLY A 79 8.48 -7.77 6.39
CA GLY A 79 9.43 -8.35 5.45
C GLY A 79 9.08 -8.04 4.01
N VAL A 80 10.00 -8.29 3.09
CA VAL A 80 9.69 -8.26 1.65
C VAL A 80 9.49 -9.68 1.16
N VAL A 81 8.28 -9.96 0.67
CA VAL A 81 8.00 -11.18 -0.06
C VAL A 81 8.44 -11.00 -1.50
N GLU A 82 9.21 -11.93 -2.02
CA GLU A 82 9.53 -12.05 -3.44
C GLU A 82 8.97 -13.36 -3.97
N VAL A 83 8.29 -13.27 -5.11
CA VAL A 83 7.97 -14.42 -5.95
C VAL A 83 8.82 -14.31 -7.20
N ARG A 84 9.50 -15.39 -7.58
CA ARG A 84 10.38 -15.43 -8.76
C ARG A 84 10.20 -16.74 -9.52
N HIS A 85 10.16 -16.72 -10.84
CA HIS A 85 10.37 -17.95 -11.62
C HIS A 85 11.86 -18.17 -11.88
N LEU A 86 12.26 -19.44 -11.85
CA LEU A 86 13.66 -19.85 -12.02
C LEU A 86 14.02 -20.19 -13.47
N ARG A 87 13.09 -19.98 -14.41
CA ARG A 87 13.36 -20.12 -15.85
C ARG A 87 14.03 -18.84 -16.36
N PRO A 88 15.18 -18.92 -17.04
CA PRO A 88 15.75 -17.79 -17.77
C PRO A 88 14.82 -17.39 -18.92
N ASP A 89 14.50 -16.11 -19.03
CA ASP A 89 13.85 -15.54 -20.20
C ASP A 89 14.55 -14.26 -20.69
N ALA A 90 13.94 -13.60 -21.68
CA ALA A 90 14.52 -12.43 -22.32
C ALA A 90 14.25 -11.10 -21.58
N LEU A 91 13.36 -11.06 -20.59
CA LEU A 91 13.00 -9.86 -19.84
C LEU A 91 13.13 -10.09 -18.33
N ALA A 92 14.36 -10.02 -17.82
CA ALA A 92 14.62 -10.20 -16.38
C ALA A 92 13.84 -9.26 -15.43
N ALA A 93 13.26 -8.17 -15.95
CA ALA A 93 12.44 -7.25 -15.18
C ALA A 93 11.09 -7.84 -14.74
N ASP A 94 10.60 -8.90 -15.39
CA ASP A 94 9.35 -9.55 -15.03
C ASP A 94 9.52 -10.96 -14.44
N ASP A 95 10.76 -11.44 -14.30
CA ASP A 95 11.10 -12.68 -13.60
C ASP A 95 10.58 -12.75 -12.17
N ALA A 96 10.48 -11.58 -11.51
CA ALA A 96 10.15 -11.45 -10.11
C ALA A 96 9.19 -10.31 -9.82
N ALA A 97 8.46 -10.44 -8.70
CA ALA A 97 7.59 -9.43 -8.16
C ALA A 97 7.67 -9.47 -6.64
N TRP A 98 7.52 -8.29 -6.06
CA TRP A 98 7.70 -8.06 -4.64
C TRP A 98 6.43 -7.53 -4.00
N ALA A 99 6.21 -7.89 -2.75
CA ALA A 99 5.25 -7.22 -1.88
C ALA A 99 5.87 -6.96 -0.52
N VAL A 100 5.62 -5.77 0.03
CA VAL A 100 6.02 -5.43 1.39
C VAL A 100 4.96 -5.96 2.35
N LEU A 101 5.36 -6.90 3.21
CA LEU A 101 4.59 -7.30 4.36
C LEU A 101 4.85 -6.32 5.50
N GLU A 102 3.83 -5.56 5.85
CA GLU A 102 3.83 -4.84 7.11
C GLU A 102 3.72 -5.85 8.27
N PRO A 103 4.35 -5.56 9.43
CA PRO A 103 4.21 -6.42 10.59
C PRO A 103 2.73 -6.48 11.00
N PRO A 104 2.24 -7.59 11.59
CA PRO A 104 0.92 -7.64 12.16
C PRO A 104 0.86 -6.62 13.30
N ARG A 105 0.28 -5.45 13.01
CA ARG A 105 0.29 -4.31 13.94
C ARG A 105 -0.76 -4.57 15.03
N LYS A 106 -0.28 -4.90 16.23
CA LYS A 106 -1.11 -4.82 17.44
C LYS A 106 -1.29 -3.34 17.76
N LEU A 107 -2.54 -2.91 17.91
CA LEU A 107 -2.87 -1.49 18.00
C LEU A 107 -2.47 -0.90 19.35
N SER A 108 -1.97 0.34 19.34
CA SER A 108 -1.83 1.17 20.54
C SER A 108 -3.07 2.05 20.69
N VAL A 109 -3.83 1.86 21.76
CA VAL A 109 -5.09 2.57 22.00
C VAL A 109 -4.96 3.44 23.25
N LEU A 110 -5.45 4.67 23.16
CA LEU A 110 -5.63 5.55 24.30
C LEU A 110 -7.13 5.61 24.66
N LEU A 111 -7.49 5.26 25.88
CA LEU A 111 -8.82 5.45 26.42
C LEU A 111 -8.84 6.69 27.31
N VAL A 112 -9.67 7.67 26.97
CA VAL A 112 -9.95 8.85 27.78
C VAL A 112 -11.30 8.66 28.46
N THR A 113 -11.31 8.42 29.77
CA THR A 113 -12.52 8.06 30.53
C THR A 113 -12.47 8.55 31.98
N ARG A 114 -13.64 8.77 32.58
CA ARG A 114 -13.79 8.99 34.03
C ARG A 114 -13.85 7.66 34.80
N ASN A 115 -12.94 6.75 34.48
CA ASN A 115 -12.82 5.40 35.06
C ASN A 115 -14.05 4.49 34.83
N ASN A 116 -14.58 4.46 33.60
CA ASN A 116 -15.65 3.54 33.21
C ASN A 116 -15.13 2.09 33.13
N PRO A 117 -15.50 1.20 34.07
CA PRO A 117 -14.95 -0.16 34.14
C PRO A 117 -15.37 -1.02 32.94
N VAL A 118 -16.53 -0.75 32.35
CA VAL A 118 -17.06 -1.49 31.20
C VAL A 118 -16.19 -1.25 29.96
N MET A 119 -15.87 0.01 29.65
CA MET A 119 -14.97 0.33 28.53
C MET A 119 -13.56 -0.19 28.75
N ILE A 120 -13.03 -0.05 29.97
CA ILE A 120 -11.70 -0.59 30.32
C ILE A 120 -11.68 -2.10 30.09
N ALA A 121 -12.70 -2.83 30.55
CA ALA A 121 -12.79 -4.28 30.37
C ALA A 121 -12.92 -4.68 28.89
N ALA A 122 -13.79 -4.02 28.13
CA ALA A 122 -14.00 -4.33 26.72
C ALA A 122 -12.75 -4.07 25.86
N LEU A 123 -12.05 -2.95 26.09
CA LEU A 123 -10.80 -2.64 25.38
C LEU A 123 -9.64 -3.53 25.83
N LYS A 124 -9.57 -3.93 27.11
CA LYS A 124 -8.58 -4.92 27.58
C LYS A 124 -8.77 -6.31 26.96
N ALA A 125 -10.00 -6.67 26.60
CA ALA A 125 -10.28 -7.92 25.90
C ALA A 125 -9.87 -7.90 24.41
N CYS A 126 -9.61 -6.71 23.84
CA CYS A 126 -9.13 -6.58 22.47
C CYS A 126 -7.63 -6.96 22.38
N PRO A 127 -7.15 -7.52 21.25
CA PRO A 127 -5.75 -7.91 21.08
C PRO A 127 -4.85 -6.69 20.76
N LEU A 128 -4.75 -5.79 21.73
CA LEU A 128 -3.99 -4.54 21.65
C LEU A 128 -2.51 -4.76 22.03
N ALA A 129 -1.61 -3.95 21.48
CA ALA A 129 -0.21 -3.91 21.92
C ALA A 129 -0.10 -3.16 23.25
N ARG A 130 -0.84 -2.07 23.34
CA ARG A 130 -0.84 -1.14 24.46
C ARG A 130 -2.22 -0.54 24.60
N LEU A 131 -2.69 -0.46 25.84
CA LEU A 131 -3.87 0.28 26.23
C LEU A 131 -3.46 1.24 27.35
N ASP A 132 -3.40 2.52 27.03
CA ASP A 132 -3.19 3.57 28.03
C ASP A 132 -4.54 4.14 28.44
N VAL A 133 -4.75 4.37 29.73
CA VAL A 133 -5.98 4.97 30.26
C VAL A 133 -5.65 6.31 30.89
N LYS A 134 -6.40 7.34 30.49
CA LYS A 134 -6.24 8.71 30.96
C LYS A 134 -7.58 9.30 31.34
N THR A 135 -7.56 10.16 32.35
CA THR A 135 -8.72 11.01 32.66
C THR A 135 -8.87 12.12 31.61
N PRO A 136 -10.07 12.69 31.44
CA PRO A 136 -10.28 13.87 30.60
C PRO A 136 -9.30 15.01 30.88
N ALA A 137 -9.06 15.31 32.16
CA ALA A 137 -8.14 16.37 32.56
C ALA A 137 -6.68 16.08 32.17
N GLU A 138 -6.23 14.82 32.31
CA GLU A 138 -4.88 14.44 31.86
C GLU A 138 -4.76 14.52 30.34
N PHE A 139 -5.78 14.11 29.59
CA PHE A 139 -5.77 14.18 28.12
C PHE A 139 -5.74 15.62 27.63
N ASP A 140 -6.54 16.51 28.21
CA ASP A 140 -6.59 17.92 27.85
C ASP A 140 -5.27 18.66 28.17
N ALA A 141 -4.51 18.17 29.17
CA ALA A 141 -3.20 18.70 29.52
C ALA A 141 -2.05 18.21 28.61
N MET A 142 -2.29 17.23 27.74
CA MET A 142 -1.26 16.74 26.81
C MET A 142 -0.99 17.73 25.67
N ASP A 143 0.22 17.70 25.11
CA ASP A 143 0.54 18.44 23.89
C ASP A 143 -0.03 17.73 22.66
N HIS A 144 -1.24 18.12 22.25
CA HIS A 144 -1.92 17.57 21.08
C HIS A 144 -1.20 17.87 19.76
N SER A 145 -0.37 18.92 19.70
CA SER A 145 0.42 19.23 18.51
C SER A 145 1.54 18.20 18.34
N ALA A 146 2.25 17.89 19.43
CA ALA A 146 3.24 16.82 19.44
C ALA A 146 2.61 15.45 19.15
N MET A 147 1.42 15.16 19.72
CA MET A 147 0.70 13.91 19.44
C MET A 147 0.29 13.77 17.97
N SER A 148 -0.08 14.86 17.31
CA SER A 148 -0.45 14.85 15.89
C SER A 148 0.71 14.45 14.97
N ILE A 149 1.94 14.70 15.42
CA ILE A 149 3.17 14.42 14.70
C ILE A 149 3.66 13.01 15.02
N GLN A 150 3.80 12.71 16.31
CA GLN A 150 4.36 11.44 16.78
C GLN A 150 3.40 10.26 16.58
N GLN A 151 2.09 10.54 16.53
CA GLN A 151 1.01 9.56 16.44
C GLN A 151 1.27 8.33 17.35
N PRO A 152 1.43 8.54 18.67
CA PRO A 152 1.79 7.47 19.60
C PRO A 152 0.68 6.42 19.76
N TYR A 153 -0.54 6.76 19.34
CA TYR A 153 -1.72 5.90 19.39
C TYR A 153 -2.34 5.78 18.01
N ASP A 154 -2.77 4.58 17.66
CA ASP A 154 -3.48 4.27 16.42
C ASP A 154 -4.96 4.66 16.53
N VAL A 155 -5.54 4.54 17.72
CA VAL A 155 -6.94 4.89 18.00
C VAL A 155 -7.04 5.59 19.35
N ILE A 156 -7.77 6.69 19.40
CA ILE A 156 -8.12 7.39 20.64
C ILE A 156 -9.62 7.19 20.90
N VAL A 157 -9.96 6.63 22.05
CA VAL A 157 -11.35 6.39 22.46
C VAL A 157 -11.73 7.45 23.49
N LEU A 158 -12.74 8.25 23.18
CA LEU A 158 -13.30 9.28 24.06
C LEU A 158 -14.60 8.76 24.67
N ASP A 159 -14.63 8.65 26.00
CA ASP A 159 -15.78 8.24 26.80
C ASP A 159 -16.45 9.47 27.42
N ASP A 160 -17.57 9.90 26.84
CA ASP A 160 -18.33 11.11 27.20
C ASP A 160 -17.45 12.34 27.48
N HIS A 161 -16.46 12.54 26.60
CA HIS A 161 -15.53 13.67 26.66
C HIS A 161 -15.44 14.38 25.31
N ALA A 162 -15.63 15.70 25.32
CA ALA A 162 -15.57 16.57 24.15
C ALA A 162 -14.42 17.58 24.34
N PRO A 163 -13.17 17.21 24.04
CA PRO A 163 -12.02 18.07 24.23
C PRO A 163 -12.08 19.27 23.26
N ALA A 164 -11.57 20.43 23.71
CA ALA A 164 -11.54 21.65 22.89
C ALA A 164 -10.50 21.60 21.75
N LYS A 165 -9.47 20.76 21.92
CA LYS A 165 -8.43 20.49 20.92
C LYS A 165 -8.33 18.98 20.71
N LEU A 166 -8.05 18.59 19.48
CA LEU A 166 -7.87 17.19 19.10
C LEU A 166 -6.56 17.04 18.33
N PRO A 167 -5.76 16.01 18.61
CA PRO A 167 -4.67 15.64 17.73
C PRO A 167 -5.21 15.05 16.41
N ARG A 168 -4.38 15.03 15.36
CA ARG A 168 -4.69 14.28 14.13
C ARG A 168 -4.63 12.77 14.43
N GLY A 169 -5.66 12.02 14.05
CA GLY A 169 -5.73 10.58 14.26
C GLY A 169 -7.13 9.99 14.06
N SER A 170 -7.28 8.72 14.44
CA SER A 170 -8.57 8.03 14.42
C SER A 170 -9.22 8.01 15.80
N PHE A 171 -10.52 8.29 15.86
CA PHE A 171 -11.28 8.43 17.09
C PHE A 171 -12.51 7.52 17.13
N VAL A 172 -12.74 6.89 18.28
CA VAL A 172 -14.06 6.37 18.65
C VAL A 172 -14.60 7.29 19.73
N VAL A 173 -15.77 7.89 19.51
CA VAL A 173 -16.36 8.83 20.45
C VAL A 173 -17.69 8.27 20.94
N PHE A 174 -17.83 8.13 22.24
CA PHE A 174 -19.09 7.81 22.91
C PHE A 174 -19.66 9.07 23.56
N GLY A 175 -20.98 9.20 23.52
CA GLY A 175 -21.68 10.36 24.09
C GLY A 175 -21.54 11.61 23.22
N ARG A 176 -21.12 12.72 23.83
CA ARG A 176 -21.08 14.02 23.15
C ARG A 176 -19.92 14.10 22.13
N PRO A 177 -20.19 14.43 20.85
CA PRO A 177 -19.13 14.66 19.87
C PRO A 177 -18.29 15.92 20.20
N PRO A 178 -16.97 15.90 19.94
CA PRO A 178 -16.13 17.09 20.02
C PRO A 178 -16.58 18.19 19.07
N GLU A 179 -16.26 19.44 19.41
CA GLU A 179 -16.52 20.58 18.53
C GLU A 179 -15.55 20.60 17.32
N GLY A 180 -15.92 21.31 16.26
CA GLY A 180 -15.04 21.51 15.09
C GLY A 180 -14.99 20.37 14.06
N ILE A 181 -15.70 19.26 14.29
CA ILE A 181 -15.83 18.16 13.31
C ILE A 181 -17.05 18.29 12.38
N GLY A 182 -17.81 19.38 12.50
CA GLY A 182 -19.01 19.63 11.67
C GLY A 182 -20.23 18.79 12.04
N VAL A 183 -20.24 18.22 13.25
CA VAL A 183 -21.41 17.57 13.86
C VAL A 183 -21.92 18.47 14.98
N SER A 184 -23.24 18.72 15.01
CA SER A 184 -23.88 19.50 16.06
C SER A 184 -24.89 18.67 16.84
N VAL A 185 -25.08 18.99 18.12
CA VAL A 185 -26.06 18.35 19.00
C VAL A 185 -27.28 19.25 19.13
N ALA A 186 -28.43 18.82 18.61
CA ALA A 186 -29.69 19.57 18.64
C ALA A 186 -30.42 19.48 20.00
N GLY A 187 -29.99 18.57 20.88
CA GLY A 187 -30.57 18.35 22.19
C GLY A 187 -30.30 16.94 22.69
N LEU A 188 -30.96 16.59 23.79
CA LEU A 188 -31.01 15.23 24.33
C LEU A 188 -32.38 14.62 24.02
N VAL A 189 -32.37 13.37 23.59
CA VAL A 189 -33.59 12.56 23.40
C VAL A 189 -33.50 11.32 24.29
N LYS A 190 -34.66 10.80 24.68
CA LYS A 190 -34.77 9.68 25.62
C LYS A 190 -35.46 8.49 24.99
N ASN A 191 -35.28 7.32 25.59
CA ASN A 191 -35.97 6.08 25.22
C ASN A 191 -35.83 5.74 23.74
N GLN A 192 -34.59 5.67 23.27
CA GLN A 192 -34.27 5.44 21.86
C GLN A 192 -33.90 3.97 21.65
N GLY A 193 -34.69 3.27 20.84
CA GLY A 193 -34.37 1.94 20.34
C GLY A 193 -33.75 2.02 18.95
N ILE A 194 -32.84 1.09 18.64
CA ILE A 194 -32.28 0.98 17.29
C ILE A 194 -33.38 0.55 16.30
N VAL A 195 -33.40 1.18 15.13
CA VAL A 195 -34.36 0.90 14.05
C VAL A 195 -33.68 0.12 12.94
N ASP A 196 -32.50 0.58 12.51
CA ASP A 196 -31.73 -0.06 11.44
C ASP A 196 -30.23 0.14 11.67
N TRP A 197 -29.43 -0.76 11.10
CA TRP A 197 -27.98 -0.63 11.08
C TRP A 197 -27.34 -1.34 9.88
N ARG A 198 -26.19 -0.82 9.46
CA ARG A 198 -25.42 -1.36 8.34
C ARG A 198 -24.62 -2.59 8.75
N ALA A 199 -25.29 -3.74 8.88
CA ALA A 199 -24.68 -5.01 9.28
C ALA A 199 -23.53 -5.51 8.36
N ARG A 200 -23.40 -4.98 7.14
CA ARG A 200 -22.29 -5.30 6.22
C ARG A 200 -21.06 -4.41 6.40
N HIS A 201 -21.17 -3.32 7.15
CA HIS A 201 -20.04 -2.43 7.39
C HIS A 201 -19.02 -3.10 8.31
N PRO A 202 -17.70 -3.02 8.07
CA PRO A 202 -16.68 -3.72 8.87
C PRO A 202 -16.73 -3.44 10.38
N VAL A 203 -17.21 -2.26 10.79
CA VAL A 203 -17.41 -1.90 12.21
C VAL A 203 -18.57 -2.66 12.84
N LEU A 204 -19.65 -2.93 12.10
CA LEU A 204 -20.89 -3.52 12.60
C LEU A 204 -21.13 -4.97 12.12
N GLN A 205 -20.17 -5.55 11.39
CA GLN A 205 -20.27 -6.93 10.92
C GLN A 205 -20.32 -7.90 12.10
N TYR A 206 -21.23 -8.88 12.00
CA TYR A 206 -21.48 -9.89 13.03
C TYR A 206 -22.03 -9.36 14.37
N LEU A 207 -22.42 -8.09 14.44
CA LEU A 207 -23.11 -7.54 15.61
C LEU A 207 -24.62 -7.77 15.46
N ASN A 208 -25.23 -8.27 16.53
CA ASN A 208 -26.67 -8.19 16.71
C ASN A 208 -26.99 -6.97 17.59
N LEU A 209 -27.69 -5.99 17.01
CA LEU A 209 -28.09 -4.78 17.70
C LEU A 209 -29.59 -4.70 17.95
N THR A 210 -30.39 -5.71 17.59
CA THR A 210 -31.87 -5.64 17.63
C THR A 210 -32.44 -5.14 18.97
N ASN A 211 -31.79 -5.48 20.08
CA ASN A 211 -32.23 -5.09 21.42
C ASN A 211 -31.51 -3.85 21.98
N LEU A 212 -30.69 -3.16 21.18
CA LEU A 212 -29.97 -1.98 21.61
C LEU A 212 -30.95 -0.86 21.95
N PHE A 213 -30.87 -0.42 23.19
CA PHE A 213 -31.70 0.64 23.74
C PHE A 213 -30.84 1.61 24.54
N ALA A 214 -30.96 2.90 24.22
CA ALA A 214 -30.36 4.00 24.95
C ALA A 214 -31.45 4.76 25.73
N ALA A 215 -31.28 4.83 27.05
CA ALA A 215 -32.16 5.62 27.92
C ALA A 215 -32.07 7.11 27.58
N GLN A 216 -30.87 7.58 27.25
CA GLN A 216 -30.60 8.94 26.82
C GLN A 216 -29.52 8.98 25.74
N CYS A 217 -29.71 9.80 24.70
CA CYS A 217 -28.69 10.04 23.69
C CYS A 217 -28.71 11.50 23.17
N HIS A 218 -27.62 11.90 22.52
CA HIS A 218 -27.51 13.17 21.85
C HIS A 218 -28.20 13.11 20.49
N LYS A 219 -29.09 14.07 20.22
CA LYS A 219 -29.70 14.22 18.90
C LYS A 219 -28.68 14.80 17.94
N LEU A 220 -28.03 13.94 17.16
CA LEU A 220 -26.95 14.30 16.25
C LEU A 220 -27.51 14.90 14.95
N VAL A 221 -26.96 16.04 14.57
CA VAL A 221 -27.14 16.62 13.23
C VAL A 221 -25.81 16.47 12.51
N LEU A 222 -25.80 15.57 11.52
CA LEU A 222 -24.61 15.17 10.78
C LEU A 222 -24.46 15.97 9.48
N PRO A 223 -23.22 16.18 9.00
CA PRO A 223 -22.98 16.75 7.69
C PRO A 223 -23.35 15.76 6.58
N ARG A 224 -23.56 16.26 5.35
CA ARG A 224 -24.06 15.45 4.22
C ARG A 224 -23.16 14.30 3.78
N ASP A 225 -21.86 14.41 4.06
CA ASP A 225 -20.83 13.43 3.72
C ASP A 225 -20.56 12.42 4.85
N ALA A 226 -21.28 12.51 5.98
CA ALA A 226 -21.22 11.51 7.03
C ALA A 226 -21.92 10.22 6.61
N LEU A 227 -21.31 9.08 6.95
CA LEU A 227 -21.87 7.76 6.74
C LEU A 227 -22.60 7.30 8.01
N VAL A 228 -23.93 7.30 7.99
CA VAL A 228 -24.74 6.75 9.08
C VAL A 228 -24.63 5.24 9.11
N LEU A 229 -24.19 4.68 10.24
CA LEU A 229 -24.00 3.24 10.44
C LEU A 229 -25.16 2.60 11.19
N GLY A 230 -25.83 3.34 12.07
CA GLY A 230 -27.03 2.89 12.78
C GLY A 230 -27.94 4.06 13.15
N GLU A 231 -29.24 3.78 13.15
CA GLU A 231 -30.30 4.78 13.33
C GLU A 231 -31.16 4.43 14.54
N PHE A 232 -31.37 5.41 15.41
CA PHE A 232 -32.46 5.39 16.39
C PHE A 232 -33.72 6.01 15.79
N ASN A 233 -34.83 5.90 16.50
CA ASN A 233 -36.13 6.46 16.12
C ASN A 233 -36.05 7.96 15.75
N GLU A 234 -35.28 8.76 16.50
CA GLU A 234 -35.26 10.23 16.34
C GLU A 234 -33.88 10.83 16.04
N SER A 235 -32.83 10.01 15.96
CA SER A 235 -31.44 10.46 15.79
C SER A 235 -30.57 9.36 15.19
N PRO A 236 -29.51 9.70 14.43
CA PRO A 236 -28.42 8.76 14.18
C PRO A 236 -27.86 8.22 15.50
N ALA A 237 -27.75 6.91 15.62
CA ALA A 237 -27.15 6.23 16.78
C ALA A 237 -25.63 6.17 16.62
N MET A 238 -25.17 5.83 15.41
CA MET A 238 -23.77 5.68 15.07
C MET A 238 -23.46 6.24 13.69
N ALA A 239 -22.34 6.92 13.55
CA ALA A 239 -21.92 7.51 12.27
C ALA A 239 -20.40 7.52 12.11
N LEU A 240 -19.94 7.45 10.87
CA LEU A 240 -18.53 7.56 10.48
C LEU A 240 -18.33 8.82 9.63
N LEU A 241 -17.29 9.60 9.90
CA LEU A 241 -16.94 10.77 9.09
C LEU A 241 -15.44 11.05 9.09
N SER A 242 -14.95 11.68 8.03
CA SER A 242 -13.56 12.10 7.88
C SER A 242 -13.43 13.62 7.98
N ARG A 243 -12.61 14.12 8.92
CA ARG A 243 -12.44 15.54 9.22
C ARG A 243 -11.04 15.85 9.69
N GLN A 244 -10.49 16.99 9.27
CA GLN A 244 -9.17 17.49 9.74
C GLN A 244 -8.01 16.47 9.55
N GLY A 245 -8.12 15.57 8.56
CA GLY A 245 -7.16 14.50 8.34
C GLY A 245 -7.22 13.36 9.38
N GLY A 246 -8.34 13.24 10.09
CA GLY A 246 -8.67 12.14 10.99
C GLY A 246 -10.02 11.49 10.65
N VAL A 247 -10.25 10.31 11.20
CA VAL A 247 -11.49 9.54 11.03
C VAL A 247 -12.20 9.46 12.38
N PHE A 248 -13.49 9.77 12.41
CA PHE A 248 -14.31 9.77 13.63
C PHE A 248 -15.42 8.74 13.48
N LEU A 249 -15.44 7.76 14.38
CA LEU A 249 -16.56 6.86 14.61
C LEU A 249 -17.33 7.36 15.83
N LEU A 250 -18.50 7.93 15.58
CA LEU A 250 -19.38 8.48 16.60
C LEU A 250 -20.39 7.44 17.05
N VAL A 251 -20.57 7.33 18.36
CA VAL A 251 -21.65 6.64 19.05
C VAL A 251 -22.36 7.69 19.90
N GLY A 252 -23.55 8.12 19.47
CA GLY A 252 -24.22 9.32 19.97
C GLY A 252 -24.80 9.23 21.38
N PHE A 253 -24.45 8.21 22.16
CA PHE A 253 -24.94 7.95 23.51
C PHE A 253 -23.79 7.51 24.41
N ASP A 254 -23.93 7.81 25.71
CA ASP A 254 -23.08 7.22 26.73
C ASP A 254 -23.43 5.73 26.86
N VAL A 255 -22.39 4.90 26.84
CA VAL A 255 -22.48 3.45 27.01
C VAL A 255 -23.19 3.08 28.30
N LEU A 256 -22.98 3.83 29.39
CA LEU A 256 -23.61 3.59 30.70
C LEU A 256 -25.09 4.00 30.75
N GLU A 257 -25.54 4.85 29.83
CA GLU A 257 -26.96 5.24 29.64
C GLU A 257 -27.67 4.30 28.65
N SER A 258 -27.17 3.07 28.48
CA SER A 258 -27.71 2.07 27.56
C SER A 258 -27.65 0.66 28.15
N ASN A 259 -28.38 -0.28 27.54
CA ASN A 259 -28.23 -1.70 27.87
C ASN A 259 -27.05 -2.37 27.15
N TRP A 260 -26.36 -1.65 26.25
CA TRP A 260 -25.34 -2.22 25.38
C TRP A 260 -24.15 -2.87 26.10
N PRO A 261 -23.64 -2.35 27.24
CA PRO A 261 -22.63 -3.00 28.07
C PRO A 261 -22.87 -4.47 28.38
N PHE A 262 -24.13 -4.86 28.48
CA PHE A 262 -24.54 -6.20 28.89
C PHE A 262 -24.74 -7.14 27.70
N GLU A 263 -24.61 -6.62 26.48
CA GLU A 263 -24.75 -7.38 25.24
C GLU A 263 -23.38 -7.80 24.69
N PRO A 264 -23.22 -9.03 24.17
CA PRO A 264 -21.97 -9.48 23.54
C PRO A 264 -21.53 -8.58 22.36
N SER A 265 -22.48 -7.90 21.71
CA SER A 265 -22.20 -7.01 20.58
C SER A 265 -21.35 -5.80 20.95
N PHE A 266 -21.31 -5.38 22.22
CA PHE A 266 -20.47 -4.25 22.66
C PHE A 266 -18.97 -4.57 22.63
N ALA A 267 -18.57 -5.74 23.14
CA ALA A 267 -17.17 -6.17 23.08
C ALA A 267 -16.72 -6.40 21.62
N MET A 268 -17.60 -6.98 20.80
CA MET A 268 -17.35 -7.16 19.36
C MET A 268 -17.26 -5.82 18.62
N PHE A 269 -18.08 -4.84 18.99
CA PHE A 269 -17.98 -3.48 18.47
C PHE A 269 -16.61 -2.87 18.77
N CYS A 270 -16.15 -2.92 20.03
CA CYS A 270 -14.84 -2.39 20.40
C CYS A 270 -13.71 -3.04 19.58
N TYR A 271 -13.77 -4.36 19.39
CA TYR A 271 -12.82 -5.10 18.55
C TYR A 271 -12.87 -4.63 17.08
N ASN A 272 -14.06 -4.61 16.47
CA ASN A 272 -14.23 -4.24 15.07
C ASN A 272 -13.88 -2.77 14.81
N ALA A 273 -14.28 -1.86 15.72
CA ALA A 273 -14.03 -0.42 15.64
C ALA A 273 -12.54 -0.11 15.71
N THR A 274 -11.84 -0.65 16.71
CA THR A 274 -10.38 -0.45 16.85
C THR A 274 -9.64 -1.03 15.65
N LYS A 275 -10.00 -2.24 15.20
CA LYS A 275 -9.43 -2.87 14.01
C LYS A 275 -9.64 -2.04 12.74
N TYR A 276 -10.87 -1.61 12.49
CA TYR A 276 -11.22 -0.82 11.30
C TYR A 276 -10.46 0.51 11.27
N LEU A 277 -10.47 1.25 12.38
CA LEU A 277 -9.80 2.55 12.47
C LEU A 277 -8.27 2.45 12.44
N GLY A 278 -7.71 1.38 13.00
CA GLY A 278 -6.29 1.08 12.90
C GLY A 278 -5.83 0.70 11.49
N MET A 279 -6.71 0.09 10.69
CA MET A 279 -6.45 -0.23 9.29
C MET A 279 -6.57 1.00 8.37
N GLU A 280 -7.57 1.86 8.58
CA GLU A 280 -7.75 3.11 7.79
C GLU A 280 -6.52 4.02 7.86
N MET A 281 -5.84 4.11 9.02
CA MET A 281 -4.56 4.82 9.11
C MET A 281 -3.44 4.19 8.28
N GLY A 282 -3.50 2.88 8.02
CA GLY A 282 -2.53 2.14 7.21
C GLY A 282 -2.84 2.11 5.70
N GLN A 283 -4.12 2.21 5.31
CA GLN A 283 -4.53 2.11 3.89
C GLN A 283 -4.04 3.27 3.01
N GLY A 284 -3.64 4.40 3.60
CA GLY A 284 -3.02 5.50 2.86
C GLY A 284 -1.61 5.21 2.32
N ARG A 285 -0.98 4.10 2.73
CA ARG A 285 0.42 3.80 2.38
C ARG A 285 0.51 2.72 1.31
N GLN A 286 0.53 3.13 0.04
CA GLN A 286 0.85 2.23 -1.07
C GLN A 286 2.33 1.86 -1.05
N THR A 287 2.64 0.71 -0.45
CA THR A 287 4.02 0.16 -0.40
C THR A 287 4.33 -0.80 -1.54
N CYS A 288 3.33 -1.23 -2.31
CA CYS A 288 3.48 -2.00 -3.53
C CYS A 288 3.07 -1.14 -4.73
N LEU A 289 4.01 -0.89 -5.63
CA LEU A 289 3.92 0.05 -6.74
C LEU A 289 4.24 -0.66 -8.06
N LYS A 290 3.71 -0.13 -9.16
CA LYS A 290 4.19 -0.44 -10.52
C LYS A 290 5.39 0.43 -10.89
N VAL A 291 6.17 -0.04 -11.86
CA VAL A 291 7.24 0.76 -12.47
C VAL A 291 6.68 2.12 -12.92
N GLY A 292 7.41 3.20 -12.63
CA GLY A 292 7.03 4.57 -12.96
C GLY A 292 6.02 5.24 -12.01
N GLN A 293 5.43 4.51 -11.06
CA GLN A 293 4.61 5.13 -10.01
C GLN A 293 5.50 5.78 -8.95
N ALA A 294 5.22 7.04 -8.60
CA ALA A 294 6.02 7.75 -7.61
C ALA A 294 5.83 7.17 -6.21
N ILE A 295 6.93 7.08 -5.46
CA ILE A 295 6.87 6.84 -4.02
C ILE A 295 6.42 8.14 -3.35
N GLU A 296 5.37 8.07 -2.55
CA GLU A 296 4.83 9.19 -1.79
C GLU A 296 4.86 8.88 -0.29
N VAL A 297 5.51 9.74 0.48
CA VAL A 297 5.64 9.61 1.95
C VAL A 297 5.17 10.90 2.60
N ALA A 298 4.19 10.80 3.49
CA ALA A 298 3.71 11.94 4.27
C ALA A 298 4.65 12.25 5.45
N GLY A 299 4.93 13.52 5.69
CA GLY A 299 5.82 14.00 6.74
C GLY A 299 5.56 15.44 7.17
N GLU A 300 6.59 16.08 7.70
CA GLU A 300 6.49 17.47 8.19
C GLU A 300 6.92 18.46 7.11
N PRO A 301 6.20 19.58 6.95
CA PRO A 301 6.69 20.71 6.18
C PRO A 301 8.05 21.15 6.71
N SER A 302 9.05 21.28 5.83
CA SER A 302 10.42 21.68 6.17
C SER A 302 11.23 20.65 6.99
N ALA A 303 10.85 19.37 6.99
CA ALA A 303 11.71 18.32 7.54
C ALA A 303 13.06 18.24 6.79
N PRO A 304 14.13 17.73 7.45
CA PRO A 304 15.39 17.43 6.78
C PRO A 304 15.20 16.49 5.58
N PRO A 305 16.00 16.61 4.50
CA PRO A 305 15.89 15.72 3.35
C PRO A 305 15.93 14.23 3.75
N ALA A 306 15.11 13.41 3.09
CA ALA A 306 15.17 11.97 3.24
C ALA A 306 16.04 11.34 2.15
N GLU A 307 16.46 10.11 2.36
CA GLU A 307 17.28 9.34 1.44
C GLU A 307 16.47 8.20 0.85
N VAL A 308 16.44 8.12 -0.48
CA VAL A 308 15.84 7.01 -1.20
C VAL A 308 16.94 6.16 -1.78
N LYS A 309 17.05 4.91 -1.32
CA LYS A 309 17.93 3.89 -1.87
C LYS A 309 17.15 3.06 -2.91
N ASP A 310 17.65 3.00 -4.13
CA ASP A 310 17.09 2.18 -5.20
C ASP A 310 17.53 0.70 -5.12
N PRO A 311 16.97 -0.19 -5.95
CA PRO A 311 17.33 -1.60 -5.97
C PRO A 311 18.81 -1.86 -6.33
N ASP A 312 19.44 -0.97 -7.10
CA ASP A 312 20.85 -1.04 -7.49
C ASP A 312 21.78 -0.52 -6.37
N GLY A 313 21.21 0.03 -5.29
CA GLY A 313 21.91 0.54 -4.12
C GLY A 313 22.31 2.02 -4.21
N LYS A 314 21.95 2.71 -5.30
CA LYS A 314 22.15 4.16 -5.45
C LYS A 314 21.25 4.90 -4.47
N VAL A 315 21.83 5.85 -3.76
CA VAL A 315 21.12 6.71 -2.80
C VAL A 315 20.90 8.08 -3.42
N THR A 316 19.66 8.56 -3.35
CA THR A 316 19.25 9.89 -3.83
C THR A 316 18.60 10.65 -2.68
N GLN A 317 19.06 11.89 -2.42
CA GLN A 317 18.40 12.76 -1.46
C GLN A 317 17.17 13.43 -2.07
N VAL A 318 16.07 13.41 -1.33
CA VAL A 318 14.78 13.97 -1.76
C VAL A 318 14.25 14.90 -0.68
N ARG A 319 13.80 16.08 -1.09
CA ARG A 319 13.25 17.09 -0.19
C ARG A 319 11.73 16.92 -0.07
N TRP A 320 11.21 17.33 1.09
CA TRP A 320 9.78 17.44 1.33
C TRP A 320 9.25 18.69 0.64
N ASP A 321 8.02 18.63 0.13
CA ASP A 321 7.32 19.78 -0.40
C ASP A 321 6.74 20.68 0.73
N SER A 322 6.14 21.81 0.35
CA SER A 322 5.52 22.74 1.28
C SER A 322 4.32 22.16 2.04
N SER A 323 3.69 21.11 1.52
CA SER A 323 2.62 20.37 2.21
C SER A 323 3.16 19.30 3.18
N GLY A 324 4.47 19.08 3.23
CA GLY A 324 5.09 18.04 4.03
C GLY A 324 5.05 16.66 3.38
N THR A 325 4.86 16.57 2.07
CA THR A 325 4.90 15.29 1.34
C THR A 325 6.23 15.15 0.61
N LEU A 326 6.83 13.97 0.69
CA LEU A 326 7.98 13.58 -0.12
C LEU A 326 7.48 12.78 -1.32
N ARG A 327 7.88 13.19 -2.52
CA ARG A 327 7.52 12.52 -3.77
C ARG A 327 8.77 12.15 -4.56
N TYR A 328 8.95 10.86 -4.84
CA TYR A 328 10.07 10.34 -5.61
C TYR A 328 9.58 9.57 -6.85
N PRO A 329 9.68 10.15 -8.06
CA PRO A 329 9.23 9.51 -9.30
C PRO A 329 10.24 8.51 -9.91
N GLY A 330 11.43 8.35 -9.33
CA GLY A 330 12.54 7.57 -9.90
C GLY A 330 12.41 6.04 -9.76
N THR A 331 11.20 5.50 -9.92
CA THR A 331 10.85 4.08 -9.77
C THR A 331 10.94 3.32 -11.10
N TYR A 332 12.01 3.54 -11.87
CA TYR A 332 12.22 2.94 -13.19
C TYR A 332 12.86 1.55 -13.16
N ARG A 333 13.26 1.07 -11.98
CA ARG A 333 13.83 -0.26 -11.78
C ARG A 333 12.85 -1.09 -10.96
N VAL A 334 12.72 -2.36 -11.31
CA VAL A 334 12.00 -3.31 -10.47
C VAL A 334 12.85 -3.70 -9.26
N GLY A 335 12.19 -4.04 -8.15
CA GLY A 335 12.83 -4.44 -6.91
C GLY A 335 12.38 -3.60 -5.72
N THR A 336 13.22 -3.58 -4.68
CA THR A 336 12.90 -2.93 -3.41
C THR A 336 13.58 -1.58 -3.28
N TYR A 337 12.80 -0.54 -3.03
CA TYR A 337 13.28 0.79 -2.66
C TYR A 337 13.20 0.97 -1.14
N THR A 338 14.13 1.71 -0.57
CA THR A 338 14.11 2.03 0.87
C THR A 338 14.18 3.54 1.06
N VAL A 339 13.19 4.10 1.75
CA VAL A 339 13.15 5.52 2.14
C VAL A 339 13.58 5.63 3.60
N SER A 340 14.63 6.39 3.86
CA SER A 340 15.16 6.65 5.19
C SER A 340 15.04 8.13 5.52
N ALA A 341 14.26 8.46 6.55
CA ALA A 341 14.08 9.83 7.03
C ALA A 341 14.57 9.95 8.48
N ARG A 342 15.01 11.15 8.87
CA ARG A 342 15.50 11.40 10.24
C ARG A 342 14.39 11.12 11.26
N ASN A 343 14.74 10.46 12.36
CA ASN A 343 13.83 10.09 13.45
C ASN A 343 12.63 9.22 13.02
N ARG A 344 12.73 8.52 11.89
CA ARG A 344 11.70 7.58 11.42
C ARG A 344 12.33 6.24 11.06
N PRO A 345 11.61 5.12 11.25
CA PRO A 345 12.06 3.83 10.76
C PRO A 345 12.15 3.87 9.22
N ALA A 346 13.11 3.15 8.66
CA ALA A 346 13.24 3.03 7.22
C ALA A 346 12.00 2.32 6.63
N GLU A 347 11.42 2.92 5.60
CA GLU A 347 10.24 2.41 4.92
C GLU A 347 10.65 1.70 3.64
N LYS A 348 10.15 0.48 3.42
CA LYS A 348 10.39 -0.29 2.20
C LYS A 348 9.22 -0.12 1.23
N PHE A 349 9.54 -0.02 -0.04
CA PHE A 349 8.58 -0.02 -1.15
C PHE A 349 8.98 -1.12 -2.14
N ALA A 350 8.01 -1.88 -2.62
CA ALA A 350 8.17 -2.90 -3.64
C ALA A 350 7.69 -2.35 -4.98
N VAL A 351 8.56 -2.31 -5.98
CA VAL A 351 8.24 -1.89 -7.34
C VAL A 351 8.33 -3.11 -8.26
N SER A 352 7.26 -3.46 -8.94
CA SER A 352 7.21 -4.61 -9.85
C SER A 352 6.65 -4.19 -11.22
N LEU A 353 7.00 -4.92 -12.29
CA LEU A 353 6.48 -4.65 -13.63
C LEU A 353 4.96 -4.90 -13.68
N LEU A 354 4.55 -6.17 -13.48
CA LEU A 354 3.16 -6.62 -13.41
C LEU A 354 2.28 -5.99 -14.51
N ASP A 355 2.79 -6.00 -15.73
CA ASP A 355 2.13 -5.45 -16.90
C ASP A 355 2.24 -6.41 -18.07
N GLU A 356 1.09 -6.80 -18.63
CA GLU A 356 1.05 -7.80 -19.68
C GLU A 356 1.53 -7.25 -21.03
N ASP A 357 1.28 -5.98 -21.29
CA ASP A 357 1.68 -5.34 -22.54
C ASP A 357 3.20 -5.14 -22.58
N GLU A 358 3.82 -4.84 -21.44
CA GLU A 358 5.29 -4.75 -21.33
C GLU A 358 5.98 -6.11 -21.26
N SER A 359 5.33 -7.13 -20.68
CA SER A 359 5.83 -8.52 -20.69
C SER A 359 5.77 -9.17 -22.08
N ASN A 360 4.85 -8.74 -22.95
CA ASN A 360 4.79 -9.25 -24.33
C ASN A 360 5.83 -8.55 -25.23
N ILE A 361 7.06 -9.03 -25.16
CA ILE A 361 8.20 -8.49 -25.91
C ILE A 361 8.31 -9.01 -27.34
N GLU A 362 7.34 -9.79 -27.84
CA GLU A 362 7.38 -10.28 -29.21
C GLU A 362 7.35 -9.10 -30.20
N PRO A 363 8.33 -9.00 -31.13
CA PRO A 363 8.36 -7.92 -32.10
C PRO A 363 7.09 -7.90 -32.96
N ARG A 364 6.33 -6.81 -32.91
CA ARG A 364 5.14 -6.66 -33.76
C ARG A 364 5.53 -6.45 -35.21
N GLY A 365 4.98 -7.27 -36.10
CA GLY A 365 5.22 -7.18 -37.55
C GLY A 365 4.59 -5.94 -38.22
N GLU A 366 3.62 -5.30 -37.56
CA GLU A 366 3.03 -4.03 -37.99
C GLU A 366 3.04 -3.01 -36.82
N LEU A 367 3.59 -1.83 -37.09
CA LEU A 367 3.51 -0.68 -36.19
C LEU A 367 2.58 0.36 -36.83
N VAL A 368 1.55 0.78 -36.11
CA VAL A 368 0.66 1.86 -36.56
C VAL A 368 1.13 3.15 -35.90
N LEU A 369 1.83 3.99 -36.67
CA LEU A 369 2.28 5.31 -36.25
C LEU A 369 1.43 6.35 -36.97
N SER A 370 0.68 7.15 -36.21
CA SER A 370 -0.19 8.20 -36.74
C SER A 370 -1.14 7.75 -37.85
N GLY A 371 -1.69 6.53 -37.72
CA GLY A 371 -2.64 5.94 -38.68
C GLY A 371 -1.99 5.30 -39.91
N VAL A 372 -0.67 5.38 -40.06
CA VAL A 372 0.07 4.71 -41.13
C VAL A 372 0.56 3.36 -40.64
N LYS A 373 0.14 2.28 -41.31
CA LYS A 373 0.63 0.92 -41.06
C LYS A 373 2.04 0.79 -41.66
N LEU A 374 3.04 0.68 -40.79
CA LEU A 374 4.41 0.37 -41.17
C LEU A 374 4.62 -1.14 -41.02
N LYS A 375 4.84 -1.84 -42.12
CA LYS A 375 5.24 -3.25 -42.11
C LYS A 375 6.73 -3.37 -41.78
N ALA A 376 7.07 -4.25 -40.85
CA ALA A 376 8.45 -4.60 -40.57
C ALA A 376 9.11 -5.17 -41.85
N GLN A 377 10.17 -4.52 -42.33
CA GLN A 377 11.00 -5.09 -43.39
C GLN A 377 12.00 -6.06 -42.76
N ALA A 378 11.84 -7.35 -43.04
CA ALA A 378 12.86 -8.36 -42.78
C ALA A 378 14.04 -8.15 -43.75
N GLY A 379 14.92 -7.21 -43.41
CA GLY A 379 16.21 -7.05 -44.08
C GLY A 379 17.30 -7.87 -43.38
N PRO A 380 18.31 -8.39 -44.08
CA PRO A 380 19.51 -8.90 -43.41
C PRO A 380 20.06 -7.80 -42.50
N VAL A 381 20.61 -8.16 -41.33
CA VAL A 381 21.24 -7.23 -40.39
C VAL A 381 22.25 -6.37 -41.16
N ARG A 382 21.82 -5.18 -41.53
CA ARG A 382 22.64 -4.26 -42.31
C ARG A 382 23.60 -3.66 -41.31
N ARG A 383 24.79 -4.26 -41.20
CA ARG A 383 25.93 -3.71 -40.45
C ARG A 383 26.28 -2.34 -41.02
N THR A 384 25.54 -1.33 -40.60
CA THR A 384 25.86 0.08 -40.75
C THR A 384 26.90 0.40 -39.68
N ASN A 385 27.95 1.14 -40.03
CA ASN A 385 29.27 1.19 -39.36
C ASN A 385 30.18 -0.02 -39.63
N GLN A 386 30.56 -0.23 -40.89
CA GLN A 386 31.89 -0.79 -41.12
C GLN A 386 32.89 0.35 -40.96
N GLU A 387 33.77 0.23 -39.97
CA GLU A 387 34.88 1.15 -39.75
C GLU A 387 35.87 1.00 -40.91
N LEU A 388 35.67 1.78 -41.98
CA LEU A 388 36.56 1.82 -43.15
C LEU A 388 37.85 2.63 -42.89
N TRP A 389 37.88 3.38 -41.78
CA TRP A 389 39.01 4.23 -41.40
C TRP A 389 40.34 3.47 -41.20
N PRO A 390 40.40 2.22 -40.67
CA PRO A 390 41.67 1.50 -40.55
C PRO A 390 42.25 1.14 -41.92
N LEU A 391 41.37 0.85 -42.90
CA LEU A 391 41.78 0.54 -44.26
C LEU A 391 42.31 1.79 -44.98
N LEU A 392 41.64 2.93 -44.81
CA LEU A 392 42.11 4.23 -45.32
C LEU A 392 43.43 4.66 -44.67
N ALA A 393 43.60 4.44 -43.37
CA ALA A 393 44.85 4.71 -42.65
C ALA A 393 46.00 3.83 -43.15
N ALA A 394 45.75 2.55 -43.43
CA ALA A 394 46.76 1.65 -44.00
C ALA A 394 47.21 2.07 -45.41
N VAL A 395 46.27 2.51 -46.26
CA VAL A 395 46.60 3.03 -47.61
C VAL A 395 47.41 4.32 -47.52
N ALA A 396 47.04 5.24 -46.62
CA ALA A 396 47.81 6.46 -46.39
C ALA A 396 49.24 6.16 -45.90
N LEU A 397 49.41 5.21 -44.97
CA LEU A 397 50.72 4.77 -44.49
C LEU A 397 51.56 4.18 -45.63
N ALA A 398 50.97 3.34 -46.48
CA ALA A 398 51.66 2.77 -47.63
C ALA A 398 52.16 3.85 -48.60
N LEU A 399 51.35 4.88 -48.87
CA LEU A 399 51.75 6.02 -49.71
C LEU A 399 52.92 6.81 -49.10
N VAL A 400 52.89 7.07 -47.79
CA VAL A 400 53.99 7.75 -47.09
C VAL A 400 55.29 6.93 -47.15
N CYS A 401 55.20 5.61 -46.94
CA CYS A 401 56.36 4.72 -47.07
C CYS A 401 56.92 4.71 -48.50
N LEU A 402 56.04 4.74 -49.51
CA LEU A 402 56.42 4.78 -50.93
C LEU A 402 57.09 6.12 -51.28
N GLU A 403 56.52 7.23 -50.83
CA GLU A 403 57.10 8.57 -50.99
C GLU A 403 58.49 8.65 -50.33
N TRP A 404 58.61 8.16 -49.10
CA TRP A 404 59.88 8.12 -48.39
C TRP A 404 60.93 7.28 -49.12
N PHE A 405 60.54 6.13 -49.68
CA PHE A 405 61.44 5.29 -50.48
C PHE A 405 61.89 5.98 -51.79
N VAL A 406 60.98 6.67 -52.47
CA VAL A 406 61.31 7.45 -53.68
C VAL A 406 62.21 8.65 -53.35
N TYR A 407 61.96 9.33 -52.23
CA TYR A 407 62.82 10.43 -51.77
C TYR A 407 64.23 9.95 -51.43
N ASN A 408 64.36 8.85 -50.67
CA ASN A 408 65.67 8.30 -50.31
C ASN A 408 66.44 7.73 -51.51
N SER A 409 65.74 7.21 -52.53
CA SER A 409 66.41 6.74 -53.75
C SER A 409 66.91 7.88 -54.63
N LYS A 410 66.29 9.07 -54.59
CA LYS A 410 66.81 10.28 -55.25
C LYS A 410 68.05 10.89 -54.60
N VAL A 411 68.29 10.64 -53.31
CA VAL A 411 69.46 11.16 -52.57
C VAL A 411 70.70 10.27 -52.74
N ARG A 412 70.58 9.11 -53.40
CA ARG A 412 71.68 8.16 -53.68
C ARG A 412 72.22 8.20 -55.12
N LEU A 413 71.71 9.10 -55.97
CA LEU A 413 72.25 9.44 -57.30
C LEU A 413 72.85 10.84 -57.23
#